data_AF-A0A392PI09-F1
#
_entry.id   AF-A0A392PI09-F1
#
_cell.length_a   1.000
_cell.length_b   1.000
_cell.length_c   1.000
_cell.angle_alpha   90.00
_cell.angle_beta   90.00
_cell.angle_gamma   90.00
#
_symmetry.space_group_name_H-M   'P 1'
#
loop_
_entity.id
_entity.type
_entity.pdbx_description
1 polymer ?
#
loop_
_entity_poly.entity_id
_entity_poly.type
_entity_poly.pdbx_seq_one_letter_code
_entity_poly.pdbx_strand_id
1 'polypeptide(L)'
;MQAACPFEGGDNNLSPFDSSTPTNFDNAFYDNLVKNKGLVHSDQQLFGNGSSTNAQVRTYSRNMGRFKKDFANAMFKMTLLTPLTGTDGEIRQNCRVINAPSNTTTTA
;
A
#
# COMPACT_ATOMS: atom_id res chain seq x y z
N MET A 1 4.91 2.39 21.95
CA MET A 1 5.86 2.85 20.92
C MET A 1 7.22 3.19 21.48
N GLN A 2 7.34 4.03 22.53
CA GLN A 2 8.65 4.40 23.11
C GLN A 2 9.53 3.20 23.55
N ALA A 3 8.94 2.10 24.01
CA ALA A 3 9.70 0.89 24.35
C ALA A 3 10.25 0.14 23.12
N ALA A 4 9.56 0.23 21.97
CA ALA A 4 9.98 -0.43 20.72
C ALA A 4 10.93 0.46 19.91
N CYS A 5 10.79 1.78 20.02
CA CYS A 5 11.64 2.78 19.38
C CYS A 5 12.25 3.67 20.48
N PRO A 6 13.38 3.25 21.08
CA PRO A 6 14.06 4.04 22.11
C PRO A 6 14.61 5.34 21.53
N PHE A 7 15.01 6.27 22.40
CA PHE A 7 15.58 7.56 21.98
C PHE A 7 16.90 7.42 21.20
N GLU A 8 17.70 6.40 21.53
CA GLU A 8 18.92 6.04 20.80
C GLU A 8 18.91 4.56 20.41
N GLY A 9 19.27 4.28 19.17
CA GLY A 9 19.30 2.93 18.60
C GLY A 9 17.90 2.37 18.30
N GLY A 10 17.85 1.07 17.94
CA GLY A 10 16.58 0.40 17.66
C GLY A 10 15.94 0.73 16.31
N ASP A 11 16.68 1.38 15.39
CA ASP A 11 16.19 1.76 14.05
C ASP A 11 15.70 0.56 13.20
N ASN A 12 16.21 -0.65 13.51
CA ASN A 12 15.82 -1.90 12.85
C ASN A 12 14.69 -2.65 13.58
N ASN A 13 14.17 -2.12 14.69
CA ASN A 13 13.07 -2.75 15.41
C ASN A 13 11.78 -2.65 14.57
N LEU A 14 11.07 -3.76 14.47
CA LEU A 14 9.82 -3.82 13.70
C LEU A 14 8.61 -3.64 14.62
N SER A 15 7.63 -2.88 14.14
CA SER A 15 6.30 -2.77 14.75
C SER A 15 5.25 -3.03 13.67
N PRO A 16 4.15 -3.72 13.98
CA PRO A 16 3.09 -3.92 13.01
C PRO A 16 2.36 -2.61 12.71
N PHE A 17 2.01 -2.38 11.44
CA PHE A 17 1.18 -1.24 11.02
C PHE A 17 -0.25 -1.33 11.56
N ASP A 18 -0.76 -2.55 11.72
CA ASP A 18 -2.02 -2.82 12.42
C ASP A 18 -1.73 -3.55 13.74
N SER A 19 -1.93 -2.88 14.86
CA SER A 19 -1.72 -3.47 16.19
C SER A 19 -2.82 -4.46 16.61
N SER A 20 -3.98 -4.44 15.96
CA SER A 20 -5.14 -5.26 16.29
C SER A 20 -5.09 -6.60 15.55
N THR A 21 -4.74 -6.58 14.26
CA THR A 21 -4.65 -7.77 13.41
C THR A 21 -3.44 -7.72 12.47
N PRO A 22 -2.20 -7.87 13.00
CA PRO A 22 -0.96 -7.59 12.27
C PRO A 22 -0.76 -8.25 10.91
N THR A 23 -1.40 -9.39 10.68
CA THR A 23 -1.23 -10.21 9.47
C THR A 23 -2.51 -10.37 8.65
N ASN A 24 -3.63 -9.80 9.09
CA ASN A 24 -4.90 -9.96 8.39
C ASN A 24 -5.20 -8.73 7.54
N PHE A 25 -5.70 -8.97 6.32
CA PHE A 25 -6.24 -7.89 5.50
C PHE A 25 -7.70 -7.66 5.85
N ASP A 26 -7.92 -6.72 6.77
CA ASP A 26 -9.24 -6.36 7.26
C ASP A 26 -9.40 -4.84 7.44
N ASN A 27 -10.46 -4.39 8.14
CA ASN A 27 -10.75 -2.98 8.36
C ASN A 27 -10.33 -2.51 9.76
N ALA A 28 -9.62 -3.33 10.54
CA ALA A 28 -9.09 -2.96 11.84
C ALA A 28 -8.08 -1.80 11.72
N PHE A 29 -7.39 -1.69 10.58
CA PHE A 29 -6.61 -0.51 10.21
C PHE A 29 -7.42 0.79 10.42
N TYR A 30 -8.63 0.90 9.87
CA TYR A 30 -9.46 2.10 10.00
C TYR A 30 -10.06 2.27 11.39
N ASP A 31 -10.35 1.17 12.09
CA ASP A 31 -10.78 1.22 13.50
C ASP A 31 -9.66 1.76 14.41
N ASN A 32 -8.41 1.38 14.15
CA ASN A 32 -7.24 1.93 14.83
C ASN A 32 -7.12 3.45 14.62
N LEU A 33 -7.35 3.96 13.40
CA LEU A 33 -7.30 5.40 13.13
C LEU A 33 -8.35 6.17 13.94
N VAL A 34 -9.58 5.64 14.03
CA VAL A 34 -10.66 6.23 14.83
C VAL A 34 -10.30 6.28 16.32
N LYS A 35 -9.47 5.35 16.78
CA LYS A 35 -8.96 5.25 18.16
C LYS A 35 -7.64 6.01 18.37
N ASN A 36 -7.19 6.81 17.42
CA ASN A 36 -5.90 7.51 17.43
C ASN A 36 -4.69 6.56 17.59
N LYS A 37 -4.76 5.39 16.95
CA LYS A 37 -3.73 4.35 16.98
C LYS A 37 -3.05 4.15 15.61
N GLY A 38 -3.09 5.15 14.72
CA GLY A 38 -2.29 5.11 13.49
C GLY A 38 -0.80 5.05 13.81
N LEU A 39 -0.06 4.14 13.17
CA LEU A 39 1.35 3.92 13.46
C LEU A 39 2.20 5.07 12.94
N VAL A 40 2.10 5.35 11.64
CA VAL A 40 2.87 6.43 11.00
C VAL A 40 2.03 7.70 10.90
N HIS A 41 2.71 8.84 10.81
CA HIS A 41 2.06 10.14 10.75
C HIS A 41 1.04 10.24 9.61
N SER A 42 1.37 9.75 8.41
CA SER A 42 0.48 9.77 7.25
C SER A 42 -0.84 9.03 7.49
N ASP A 43 -0.83 7.96 8.27
CA ASP A 43 -2.03 7.18 8.58
C ASP A 43 -2.97 7.99 9.47
N GLN A 44 -2.43 8.59 10.54
CA GLN A 44 -3.23 9.37 11.46
C GLN A 44 -3.75 10.68 10.84
N GLN A 45 -3.07 11.22 9.82
CA GLN A 45 -3.59 12.38 9.08
C GLN A 45 -4.91 12.09 8.32
N LEU A 46 -5.22 10.82 8.04
CA LEU A 46 -6.50 10.43 7.44
C LEU A 46 -7.70 10.62 8.38
N PHE A 47 -7.47 10.73 9.69
CA PHE A 47 -8.53 10.87 10.67
C PHE A 47 -8.12 11.73 11.86
N GLY A 48 -8.88 12.81 12.10
CA GLY A 48 -8.58 13.76 13.13
C GLY A 48 -9.19 15.12 12.85
N ASN A 49 -8.86 16.11 13.67
CA ASN A 49 -9.38 17.45 13.49
C ASN A 49 -8.89 18.06 12.16
N GLY A 50 -9.79 18.61 11.36
CA GLY A 50 -9.47 19.19 10.04
C GLY A 50 -9.27 18.19 8.89
N SER A 51 -9.32 16.88 9.14
CA SER A 51 -9.18 15.88 8.07
C SER A 51 -10.44 15.81 7.19
N SER A 52 -10.27 15.98 5.87
CA SER A 52 -11.36 15.86 4.89
C SER A 52 -11.79 14.41 4.67
N THR A 53 -10.97 13.43 5.07
CA THR A 53 -11.22 11.99 4.88
C THR A 53 -11.96 11.33 6.05
N ASN A 54 -12.30 12.09 7.09
CA ASN A 54 -12.95 11.61 8.31
C ASN A 54 -14.17 10.71 8.04
N ALA A 55 -15.08 11.14 7.15
CA ALA A 55 -16.30 10.39 6.84
C ALA A 55 -15.99 9.03 6.18
N GLN A 56 -14.98 8.99 5.33
CA GLN A 56 -14.56 7.77 4.63
C GLN A 56 -13.93 6.78 5.61
N VAL A 57 -13.02 7.24 6.49
CA VAL A 57 -12.41 6.40 7.53
C VAL A 57 -13.48 5.81 8.45
N ARG A 58 -14.46 6.61 8.90
CA ARG A 58 -15.58 6.09 9.71
C ARG A 58 -16.39 5.04 8.96
N THR A 59 -16.64 5.26 7.68
CA THR A 59 -17.37 4.30 6.83
C THR A 59 -16.63 2.97 6.76
N TYR A 60 -15.33 3.00 6.46
CA TYR A 60 -14.52 1.79 6.36
C TYR A 60 -14.35 1.07 7.71
N SER A 61 -14.17 1.80 8.81
CA SER A 61 -14.09 1.20 10.16
C SER A 61 -15.34 0.40 10.55
N ARG A 62 -16.52 0.78 10.05
CA ARG A 62 -17.80 0.14 10.38
C ARG A 62 -18.30 -0.85 9.33
N ASN A 63 -17.76 -0.80 8.12
CA ASN A 63 -18.23 -1.59 6.99
C ASN A 63 -17.07 -2.13 6.16
N MET A 64 -16.65 -3.35 6.50
CA MET A 64 -15.65 -4.12 5.74
C MET A 64 -16.02 -4.27 4.26
N GLY A 65 -17.29 -4.55 3.95
CA GLY A 65 -17.72 -4.77 2.56
C GLY A 65 -17.49 -3.54 1.69
N ARG A 66 -17.75 -2.35 2.24
CA ARG A 66 -17.49 -1.07 1.57
C ARG A 66 -16.00 -0.82 1.38
N PHE A 67 -15.17 -1.10 2.41
CA PHE A 67 -13.72 -1.02 2.28
C PHE A 67 -13.20 -1.95 1.17
N LYS A 68 -13.52 -3.24 1.21
CA LYS A 68 -13.05 -4.21 0.21
C LYS A 68 -13.43 -3.82 -1.22
N LYS A 69 -14.68 -3.36 -1.41
CA LYS A 69 -15.15 -2.90 -2.73
C LYS A 69 -14.34 -1.72 -3.24
N ASP A 70 -14.15 -0.69 -2.42
CA ASP A 70 -13.44 0.51 -2.84
C ASP A 70 -11.93 0.26 -2.98
N PHE A 71 -11.35 -0.61 -2.13
CA PHE A 71 -9.96 -1.04 -2.24
C PHE A 71 -9.68 -1.76 -3.57
N ALA A 72 -10.55 -2.70 -3.96
CA ALA A 72 -10.42 -3.39 -5.25
C ALA A 72 -10.48 -2.40 -6.44
N ASN A 73 -11.40 -1.43 -6.38
CA ASN A 73 -11.50 -0.39 -7.40
C ASN A 73 -10.28 0.53 -7.44
N ALA A 74 -9.73 0.90 -6.27
CA ALA A 74 -8.52 1.72 -6.17
C ALA A 74 -7.31 0.99 -6.74
N MET A 75 -7.13 -0.28 -6.40
CA MET A 75 -6.06 -1.12 -6.96
C MET A 75 -6.18 -1.26 -8.47
N PHE A 76 -7.40 -1.49 -9.00
CA PHE A 76 -7.62 -1.52 -10.45
C PHE A 76 -7.20 -0.19 -11.11
N LYS A 77 -7.64 0.95 -10.59
CA LYS A 77 -7.24 2.27 -11.11
C LYS A 77 -5.72 2.47 -11.07
N MET A 78 -5.05 2.02 -10.00
CA MET A 78 -3.59 2.08 -9.89
C MET A 78 -2.89 1.26 -10.97
N THR A 79 -3.44 0.10 -11.37
CA THR A 79 -2.87 -0.70 -12.47
C THR A 79 -2.94 -0.04 -13.84
N LEU A 80 -3.77 0.99 -14.00
CA LEU A 80 -3.93 1.72 -15.26
C LEU A 80 -2.97 2.92 -15.39
N LEU A 81 -2.09 3.14 -14.41
CA LEU A 81 -1.11 4.21 -14.46
C LEU A 81 -0.01 3.88 -15.48
N THR A 82 -0.07 4.53 -16.64
CA THR A 82 0.95 4.53 -17.69
C THR A 82 1.56 3.15 -18.00
N PRO A 83 0.75 2.12 -18.32
CA PRO A 83 1.29 0.83 -18.69
C PRO A 83 1.97 0.89 -20.05
N LEU A 84 3.05 0.11 -20.21
CA LEU A 84 3.61 -0.20 -21.53
C LEU A 84 2.67 -1.22 -22.20
N THR A 85 2.26 -0.95 -23.44
CA THR A 85 1.28 -1.76 -24.16
C THR A 85 1.72 -1.99 -25.61
N GLY A 86 1.11 -2.98 -26.27
CA GLY A 86 1.47 -3.32 -27.65
C GLY A 86 2.93 -3.80 -27.74
N THR A 87 3.73 -3.04 -28.48
CA THR A 87 5.16 -3.30 -28.70
C THR A 87 6.08 -2.43 -27.85
N ASP A 88 5.51 -1.62 -26.94
CA ASP A 88 6.30 -0.79 -26.04
C ASP A 88 6.89 -1.67 -24.92
N GLY A 89 8.21 -1.61 -24.74
CA GLY A 89 8.92 -2.42 -23.75
C GLY A 89 9.19 -3.86 -24.19
N GLU A 90 9.22 -4.79 -23.23
CA GLU A 90 9.50 -6.21 -23.47
C GLU A 90 8.86 -7.10 -22.40
N ILE A 91 8.64 -8.37 -22.73
CA ILE A 91 8.32 -9.40 -21.74
C ILE A 91 9.66 -9.94 -21.20
N ARG A 92 10.02 -9.55 -19.97
CA ARG A 92 11.27 -9.99 -19.34
C ARG A 92 11.22 -11.45 -18.95
N GLN A 93 12.27 -12.20 -19.30
CA GLN A 93 12.46 -13.57 -18.81
C GLN A 93 12.99 -13.60 -17.37
N ASN A 94 13.69 -12.54 -16.96
CA ASN A 94 14.15 -12.31 -15.61
C ASN A 94 13.87 -10.86 -15.24
N CYS A 95 13.04 -10.62 -14.22
CA CYS A 95 12.61 -9.27 -13.84
C CYS A 95 13.77 -8.32 -13.49
N ARG A 96 14.93 -8.86 -13.11
CA ARG A 96 16.10 -8.10 -12.65
C ARG A 96 16.98 -7.55 -13.78
N VAL A 97 16.86 -8.07 -15.00
CA VAL A 97 17.73 -7.71 -16.13
C VAL A 97 16.90 -7.48 -17.39
N ILE A 98 17.39 -6.60 -18.27
CA ILE A 98 16.82 -6.39 -19.61
C ILE A 98 17.23 -7.58 -20.49
N ASN A 99 16.35 -8.04 -21.39
CA ASN A 99 16.73 -9.13 -22.29
C ASN A 99 17.89 -8.69 -23.21
N ALA A 100 18.76 -9.63 -23.56
CA ALA A 100 19.81 -9.33 -24.54
C ALA A 100 19.20 -9.01 -25.92
N PRO A 101 19.84 -8.14 -26.72
CA PRO A 101 19.40 -7.89 -28.08
C PRO A 101 19.30 -9.21 -28.85
N SER A 102 18.19 -9.44 -29.54
CA SER A 102 18.09 -10.57 -30.46
C SER A 102 19.02 -10.32 -31.64
N ASN A 103 20.14 -11.05 -31.72
CA ASN A 103 20.98 -11.10 -32.92
C ASN A 103 20.25 -11.84 -34.04
N THR A 104 19.20 -11.25 -34.60
CA THR A 104 18.66 -11.69 -35.88
C THR A 104 19.53 -11.10 -36.98
N THR A 105 20.60 -11.80 -37.33
CA THR A 105 21.24 -11.66 -38.63
C THR A 105 20.23 -12.09 -39.68
N THR A 106 19.52 -11.13 -40.28
CA THR A 106 18.81 -11.34 -41.54
C THR A 106 19.87 -11.62 -42.61
N THR A 107 20.11 -12.90 -42.91
CA THR A 107 20.74 -13.30 -44.17
C THR A 107 19.82 -12.90 -45.32
N ALA A 108 20.46 -12.35 -46.35
CA ALA A 108 19.92 -11.72 -47.56
C ALA A 108 18.83 -12.51 -48.29
#